data_AF-A0A2G4SGT8-F1
#
_entry.id   AF-A0A2G4SGT8-F1
#
_cell.length_a   1.000
_cell.length_b   1.000
_cell.length_c   1.000
_cell.angle_alpha   90.00
_cell.angle_beta   90.00
_cell.angle_gamma   90.00
#
_symmetry.space_group_name_H-M   'P 1'
#
loop_
_entity.id
_entity.type
_entity.pdbx_description
1 polymer ?
#
loop_
_entity_poly.entity_id
_entity_poly.type
_entity_poly.pdbx_seq_one_letter_code
_entity_poly.pdbx_strand_id
1 'polypeptide(L)' 'MYTYMLILIDICARFCVLKPLLDKKAKTVADAMVDTFSLLGYPRHFVCSDNGSEFKMRF' A
#
# COMPACT_ATOMS: atom_id res chain seq x y z
N MET A 1 -8.24 -5.81 16.87
CA MET A 1 -7.16 -6.71 16.42
C MET A 1 -6.82 -6.37 14.98
N TYR A 2 -5.54 -6.43 14.61
CA TYR A 2 -5.12 -6.29 13.21
C TYR A 2 -5.27 -7.64 12.53
N THR A 3 -6.06 -7.70 11.46
CA THR A 3 -6.37 -8.95 10.75
C THR A 3 -5.76 -8.96 9.35
N TYR A 4 -5.38 -7.80 8.82
CA TYR A 4 -4.89 -7.64 7.47
C TYR A 4 -3.45 -7.15 7.45
N MET A 5 -2.73 -7.45 6.36
CA MET A 5 -1.33 -7.08 6.19
C MET A 5 -1.14 -6.50 4.79
N LEU A 6 -0.71 -5.25 4.73
CA LEU A 6 -0.31 -4.59 3.48
C LEU A 6 1.14 -4.91 3.20
N ILE A 7 1.40 -5.44 2.01
CA ILE A 7 2.73 -5.78 1.53
C ILE A 7 3.04 -4.84 0.37
N LEU A 8 4.09 -4.03 0.53
CA LEU A 8 4.62 -3.17 -0.53
C LEU A 8 6.01 -3.68 -0.91
N ILE A 9 6.24 -3.90 -2.20
CA ILE A 9 7.50 -4.44 -2.70
C ILE A 9 8.16 -3.38 -3.56
N ASP A 10 9.38 -3.00 -3.21
CA ASP A 10 10.24 -2.24 -4.11
C ASP A 10 11.01 -3.22 -4.99
N ILE A 11 10.67 -3.24 -6.28
CA ILE A 11 11.25 -4.17 -7.26
C ILE A 11 12.72 -3.84 -7.53
N CYS A 12 13.09 -2.56 -7.50
CA CYS A 12 14.43 -2.08 -7.83
C CYS A 12 15.42 -2.34 -6.68
N ALA A 13 15.01 -2.00 -5.46
CA ALA A 13 15.83 -2.14 -4.26
C ALA A 13 15.67 -3.51 -3.57
N ARG A 14 14.72 -4.33 -4.02
CA ARG A 14 14.45 -5.70 -3.53
C ARG A 14 14.19 -5.79 -2.03
N PHE A 15 13.53 -4.79 -1.45
CA PHE A 15 13.03 -4.87 -0.09
C PHE A 15 11.51 -4.86 -0.06
N CYS A 16 10.96 -5.41 1.02
CA CYS A 16 9.52 -5.46 1.27
C CYS A 16 9.18 -4.64 2.52
N VAL A 17 8.15 -3.83 2.45
CA VAL A 17 7.54 -3.16 3.60
C VAL A 17 6.26 -3.89 3.96
N LEU A 18 6.15 -4.20 5.24
CA LEU A 18 5.03 -4.94 5.80
C LEU A 18 4.33 -4.05 6.81
N LYS A 19 3.07 -3.71 6.55
CA LYS A 19 2.26 -2.91 7.48
C LYS A 19 1.02 -3.67 7.95
N PRO A 20 0.80 -3.79 9.26
CA PRO A 20 -0.46 -4.33 9.77
C PRO A 20 -1.59 -3.31 9.51
N LEU A 21 -2.71 -3.80 9.01
CA LEU A 21 -3.93 -3.04 8.77
C LEU A 21 -5.08 -3.57 9.62
N LEU A 22 -5.85 -2.62 10.15
CA LEU A 22 -7.00 -2.93 11.00
C LEU A 22 -8.22 -3.30 10.16
N ASP A 23 -8.34 -2.70 8.99
CA ASP A 23 -9.40 -2.92 8.02
C ASP A 23 -8.89 -2.79 6.58
N LYS A 24 -9.58 -3.45 5.66
CA LYS A 24 -9.28 -3.48 4.21
C LYS A 24 -10.03 -2.37 3.45
N LYS A 25 -10.27 -1.19 4.05
CA LYS A 25 -10.94 -0.08 3.35
C LYS A 25 -9.92 0.72 2.53
N ALA A 26 -10.37 1.28 1.40
CA ALA A 26 -9.52 2.05 0.49
C ALA A 26 -8.79 3.21 1.19
N LYS A 27 -9.48 3.93 2.10
CA LYS A 27 -8.87 5.02 2.88
C LYS A 27 -7.72 4.55 3.77
N THR A 28 -7.95 3.49 4.53
CA THR A 28 -6.97 2.91 5.46
C THR A 28 -5.73 2.39 4.73
N VAL A 29 -5.93 1.78 3.55
CA VAL A 29 -4.85 1.34 2.67
C VAL A 29 -4.08 2.54 2.11
N ALA A 30 -4.78 3.58 1.64
CA ALA A 30 -4.17 4.79 1.10
C ALA A 30 -3.33 5.52 2.18
N ASP A 31 -3.85 5.69 3.39
CA ASP A 31 -3.13 6.33 4.50
C ASP A 31 -1.84 5.55 4.84
N ALA A 32 -1.90 4.21 4.87
CA ALA A 32 -0.73 3.38 5.12
C ALA A 32 0.31 3.44 4.00
N MET A 33 -0.13 3.58 2.75
CA MET A 33 0.74 3.77 1.58
C MET A 33 1.40 5.15 1.61
N VAL A 34 0.66 6.23 1.86
CA VAL A 34 1.19 7.59 1.97
C VAL A 34 2.25 7.68 3.07
N ASP A 35 2.01 7.07 4.22
CA ASP A 35 2.99 7.01 5.31
C ASP A 35 4.26 6.25 4.89
N THR A 36 4.11 5.15 4.13
CA THR A 36 5.27 4.40 3.61
C THR A 36 6.07 5.19 2.58
N PHE A 37 5.38 5.87 1.65
CA PHE A 37 6.02 6.71 0.63
C PHE A 37 6.66 7.97 1.23
N SER A 38 6.10 8.50 2.31
CA SER A 38 6.71 9.63 3.02
C SER A 38 8.02 9.24 3.69
N LEU A 39 8.18 7.98 4.10
CA LEU A 39 9.41 7.45 4.68
C LEU A 39 10.47 7.10 3.63
N LEU A 40 10.07 6.48 2.52
CA LEU A 40 10.98 5.89 1.54
C LEU A 40 11.16 6.71 0.26
N GLY A 41 10.32 7.74 0.09
CA GLY A 41 10.18 8.47 -1.15
C GLY A 41 9.02 7.96 -2.00
N TYR A 42 8.50 8.85 -2.84
CA TYR A 42 7.38 8.54 -3.72
C TYR A 42 7.86 7.79 -4.97
N PRO A 43 7.18 6.71 -5.39
CA PRO A 43 7.51 5.99 -6.61
C PRO A 43 7.29 6.91 -7.84
N ARG A 44 8.30 7.02 -8.71
CA ARG A 44 8.24 7.93 -9.87
C ARG A 44 7.34 7.46 -11.02
N HIS A 45 7.15 6.15 -11.15
CA HIS A 45 6.57 5.58 -12.35
C HIS A 45 5.21 4.95 -12.08
N PHE A 46 5.18 3.79 -11.44
CA PHE A 46 3.94 3.05 -11.28
C PHE A 46 3.89 2.33 -9.94
N VAL A 47 2.69 2.25 -9.37
CA VAL A 47 2.35 1.33 -8.30
C VAL A 47 1.39 0.32 -8.90
N CYS A 48 1.80 -0.95 -8.97
CA CYS A 48 0.97 -2.03 -9.47
C CYS A 48 0.31 -2.73 -8.29
N SER A 49 -1.02 -2.69 -8.22
CA SER A 49 -1.81 -3.47 -7.28
C SER A 49 -2.48 -4.65 -7.97
N ASP A 50 -2.98 -5.60 -7.19
CA ASP A 50 -4.06 -6.45 -7.68
C ASP A 50 -5.30 -5.56 -7.86
N ASN A 51 -6.11 -5.82 -8.87
CA ASN A 51 -7.27 -5.00 -9.24
C ASN A 51 -8.44 -5.06 -8.21
N GLY A 52 -8.11 -5.18 -6.93
CA GLY A 52 -9.01 -5.26 -5.80
C GLY A 52 -9.81 -3.98 -5.58
N SER A 53 -10.92 -4.13 -4.85
CA SER A 53 -11.85 -3.04 -4.51
C SER A 53 -11.19 -1.91 -3.74
N GLU A 54 -10.07 -2.17 -3.08
CA GLU A 54 -9.35 -1.23 -2.22
C GLU A 54 -8.48 -0.26 -3.02
N PHE A 55 -8.11 -0.66 -4.24
CA PHE A 55 -7.24 0.09 -5.13
C PHE A 55 -8.01 0.67 -6.33
N LYS A 56 -9.27 0.29 -6.51
CA LYS A 56 -10.16 0.83 -7.55
C LYS A 56 -10.98 1.98 -7.02
N MET A 57 -10.75 3.17 -7.59
CA MET A 57 -11.60 4.33 -7.39
C MET A 57 -12.87 4.17 -8.25
N ARG A 58 -13.98 3.75 -7.64
CA ARG A 58 -15.31 3.87 -8.26
C ARG A 58 -15.88 5.23 -7.88
N PHE A 59 -15.91 6.15 -8.82
CA PHE A 59 -16.80 7.31 -8.78
C PHE A 59 -18.16 6.90 -9.32
#